data_AF-A0A1H1NKZ9-F1
#
_entry.id   AF-A0A1H1NKZ9-F1
#
_cell.length_a   1.000
_cell.length_b   1.000
_cell.length_c   1.000
_cell.angle_alpha   90.00
_cell.angle_beta   90.00
_cell.angle_gamma   90.00
#
_symmetry.space_group_name_H-M   'P 1'
#
loop_
_entity.id
_entity.type
_entity.pdbx_description
1 polymer ?
#
loop_
_entity_poly.entity_id
_entity_poly.type
_entity_poly.pdbx_seq_one_letter_code
_entity_poly.pdbx_strand_id
1 'polypeptide(L)'
;MSQAEGPPDLPYPKLPFWDTVSLSYSSYFNHFIDALRASWLWLIVVAGLMGFASWHQWSWMATAIAGLKPGLLPPKPFEMAVLLNLANFLMLLAGVSIAVAWHRLMILDERPGLSGSNVATKNLWRYVVMAIALFLTLFLPVVAIMLPAFYFLFPALAGRTSLAPGFLPLILMILVAYVVGTAVTLRLTLLLPARAIGDTDLTFKQTWNRTRGNIWRLFWGIAVTTIPPLLIAQIGFLTIIRAPSPELCGR
;
A
#
# COMPACT_ATOMS: atom_id res chain seq x y z
N MET A 1 7.54 45.76 21.23
CA MET A 1 7.18 44.60 20.38
C MET A 1 8.40 44.24 19.55
N SER A 2 9.19 43.26 20.02
CA SER A 2 10.42 42.82 19.37
C SER A 2 10.06 41.86 18.23
N GLN A 3 10.19 42.34 16.99
CA GLN A 3 10.25 41.51 15.79
C GLN A 3 11.64 40.88 15.77
N ALA A 4 11.82 39.77 16.49
CA ALA A 4 12.97 38.92 16.27
C ALA A 4 12.73 38.21 14.93
N GLU A 5 13.33 38.74 13.86
CA GLU A 5 13.56 38.01 12.62
C GLU A 5 14.23 36.68 13.00
N GLY A 6 13.46 35.60 12.92
CA GLY A 6 14.00 34.25 13.05
C GLY A 6 15.11 34.05 12.02
N PRO A 7 16.11 33.20 12.31
CA PRO A 7 17.18 32.94 11.37
C PRO A 7 16.61 32.54 10.00
N PRO A 8 17.23 32.98 8.89
CA PRO A 8 16.75 32.65 7.55
C PRO A 8 16.60 31.13 7.43
N ASP A 9 15.44 30.67 6.97
CA ASP A 9 15.15 29.27 6.67
C ASP A 9 16.15 28.76 5.63
N LEU A 10 17.30 28.27 6.10
CA LEU A 10 18.29 27.63 5.23
C LEU A 10 17.60 26.42 4.58
N PRO A 11 17.80 26.21 3.26
CA PRO A 11 17.20 25.06 2.59
C PRO A 11 17.61 23.78 3.30
N TYR A 12 16.63 22.93 3.65
CA TYR A 12 16.92 21.62 4.23
C TYR A 12 17.90 20.86 3.33
N PRO A 13 18.95 20.23 3.89
CA PRO A 13 19.95 19.53 3.11
C PRO A 13 19.32 18.41 2.28
N LYS A 14 19.90 18.15 1.10
CA LYS A 14 19.48 17.03 0.25
C LYS A 14 19.77 15.72 0.96
N LEU A 15 18.84 14.77 0.89
CA LEU A 15 19.00 13.45 1.53
C LEU A 15 20.17 12.69 0.90
N PRO A 16 21.11 12.12 1.67
CA PRO A 16 22.15 11.26 1.14
C PRO A 16 21.52 9.93 0.69
N PHE A 17 21.31 9.79 -0.61
CA PHE A 17 20.45 8.74 -1.17
C PHE A 17 20.94 7.33 -0.82
N TRP A 18 22.21 7.03 -1.14
CA TRP A 18 22.78 5.70 -0.91
C TRP A 18 22.94 5.38 0.57
N ASP A 19 23.30 6.37 1.39
CA ASP A 19 23.39 6.18 2.84
C ASP A 19 22.02 5.87 3.44
N THR A 20 20.96 6.53 2.96
CA THR A 20 19.57 6.28 3.40
C THR A 20 19.10 4.89 2.98
N VAL A 21 19.41 4.46 1.75
CA VAL A 21 19.05 3.12 1.25
C VAL A 21 19.81 2.04 2.04
N SER A 22 21.12 2.20 2.21
CA SER A 22 21.97 1.29 2.96
C SER A 22 21.51 1.17 4.42
N LEU A 23 21.21 2.31 5.05
CA LEU A 23 20.67 2.34 6.41
C LEU A 23 19.33 1.62 6.49
N SER A 24 18.43 1.81 5.52
CA SER A 24 17.12 1.17 5.52
C SER A 24 17.22 -0.36 5.45
N TYR A 25 18.09 -0.89 4.58
CA TYR A 25 18.35 -2.33 4.49
C TYR A 25 19.07 -2.87 5.73
N SER A 26 20.13 -2.18 6.19
CA SER A 26 20.88 -2.57 7.39
C SER A 26 19.97 -2.64 8.62
N SER A 27 19.15 -1.61 8.85
CA SER A 27 18.19 -1.59 9.96
C SER A 27 17.16 -2.72 9.86
N TYR A 28 16.67 -3.04 8.64
CA TYR A 28 15.78 -4.17 8.46
C TYR A 28 16.40 -5.50 8.90
N PHE A 29 17.62 -5.78 8.45
CA PHE A 29 18.30 -7.04 8.79
C PHE A 29 18.74 -7.09 10.27
N ASN A 30 19.22 -5.98 10.83
CA ASN A 30 19.64 -5.91 12.23
C ASN A 30 18.46 -6.09 13.20
N HIS A 31 17.28 -5.62 12.83
CA HIS A 31 16.05 -5.72 13.64
C HIS A 31 15.05 -6.74 13.08
N PHE A 32 15.50 -7.70 12.27
CA PHE A 32 14.61 -8.67 11.64
C PHE A 32 13.79 -9.48 12.65
N ILE A 33 14.40 -9.86 13.77
CA ILE A 33 13.72 -10.61 14.85
C ILE A 33 12.65 -9.75 15.53
N ASP A 34 12.91 -8.46 15.73
CA ASP A 34 11.90 -7.54 16.29
C ASP A 34 10.76 -7.32 15.29
N ALA A 35 11.06 -7.23 13.98
CA ALA A 35 10.06 -7.19 12.92
C ALA A 35 9.15 -8.44 12.94
N LEU A 36 9.77 -9.62 13.07
CA LEU A 36 9.05 -10.90 13.15
C LEU A 36 8.21 -10.98 14.43
N ARG A 37 8.75 -10.54 15.58
CA ARG A 37 8.00 -10.48 16.85
C ARG A 37 6.78 -9.56 16.75
N ALA A 38 6.89 -8.45 16.04
CA ALA A 38 5.77 -7.52 15.82
C ALA A 38 4.70 -8.09 14.86
N SER A 39 5.08 -8.98 13.95
CA SER A 39 4.23 -9.37 12.80
C SER A 39 3.73 -10.83 12.82
N TRP A 40 4.36 -11.76 13.55
CA TRP A 40 4.09 -13.20 13.37
C TRP A 40 2.63 -13.61 13.58
N LEU A 41 1.93 -13.09 14.61
CA LEU A 41 0.50 -13.40 14.82
C LEU A 41 -0.34 -12.89 13.64
N TRP A 42 -0.08 -11.67 13.19
CA TRP A 42 -0.74 -11.12 12.02
C TRP A 42 -0.49 -11.96 10.78
N LEU A 43 0.75 -12.40 10.56
CA LEU A 43 1.10 -13.23 9.40
C LEU A 43 0.35 -14.56 9.43
N ILE A 44 0.26 -15.24 10.58
CA ILE A 44 -0.49 -16.49 10.72
C ILE A 44 -1.98 -16.27 10.44
N VAL A 45 -2.57 -15.25 11.08
CA VAL A 45 -4.02 -14.99 10.96
C VAL A 45 -4.37 -14.56 9.53
N VAL A 46 -3.60 -13.65 8.94
CA VAL A 46 -3.83 -13.18 7.56
C VAL A 46 -3.58 -14.31 6.56
N ALA A 47 -2.52 -15.09 6.72
CA ALA A 47 -2.25 -16.23 5.83
C ALA A 47 -3.35 -17.29 5.92
N GLY A 48 -3.82 -17.63 7.12
CA GLY A 48 -4.92 -18.57 7.33
C GLY A 48 -6.22 -18.08 6.69
N LEU A 49 -6.61 -16.83 6.98
CA LEU A 49 -7.86 -16.27 6.44
C LEU A 49 -7.80 -16.05 4.93
N MET A 50 -6.70 -15.51 4.40
CA MET A 50 -6.52 -15.29 2.97
C MET A 50 -6.40 -16.61 2.22
N GLY A 51 -5.69 -17.60 2.78
CA GLY A 51 -5.58 -18.94 2.23
C GLY A 51 -6.94 -19.63 2.14
N PHE A 52 -7.74 -19.55 3.22
CA PHE A 52 -9.10 -20.07 3.26
C PHE A 52 -10.03 -19.36 2.25
N ALA A 53 -10.01 -18.03 2.21
CA ALA A 53 -10.80 -17.24 1.27
C ALA A 53 -10.41 -17.52 -0.19
N SER A 54 -9.10 -17.65 -0.45
CA SER A 54 -8.59 -18.02 -1.77
C SER A 54 -9.01 -19.42 -2.16
N TRP A 55 -8.89 -20.40 -1.25
CA TRP A 55 -9.33 -21.76 -1.49
C TRP A 55 -10.80 -21.81 -1.94
N HIS A 56 -11.69 -21.16 -1.18
CA HIS A 56 -13.10 -21.03 -1.55
C HIS A 56 -13.30 -20.35 -2.91
N GLN A 57 -12.47 -19.34 -3.25
CA GLN A 57 -12.48 -18.71 -4.57
C GLN A 57 -12.17 -19.65 -5.70
N TRP A 58 -11.10 -20.41 -5.55
CA TRP A 58 -10.67 -21.36 -6.57
C TRP A 58 -11.67 -22.50 -6.72
N SER A 59 -12.21 -23.03 -5.61
CA SER A 59 -13.25 -24.07 -5.63
C SER A 59 -14.51 -23.59 -6.33
N TRP A 60 -15.01 -22.39 -6.00
CA TRP A 60 -16.17 -21.82 -6.68
C TRP A 60 -15.90 -21.60 -8.16
N MET A 61 -14.75 -21.02 -8.52
CA MET A 61 -14.40 -20.75 -9.91
C MET A 61 -14.29 -22.05 -10.73
N ALA A 62 -13.74 -23.12 -10.16
CA ALA A 62 -13.67 -24.43 -10.81
C ALA A 62 -15.08 -25.00 -11.09
N THR A 63 -15.98 -24.96 -10.11
CA THR A 63 -17.38 -25.41 -10.31
C THR A 63 -18.14 -24.54 -11.30
N ALA A 64 -17.92 -23.23 -11.27
CA ALA A 64 -18.51 -22.30 -12.22
C ALA A 64 -18.09 -22.65 -13.65
N ILE A 65 -16.77 -22.81 -13.89
CA ILE A 65 -16.22 -23.14 -15.20
C ILE A 65 -16.75 -24.50 -15.70
N ALA A 66 -16.80 -25.51 -14.84
CA ALA A 66 -17.30 -26.84 -15.20
C ALA A 66 -18.79 -26.84 -15.58
N GLY A 67 -19.58 -25.91 -15.02
CA GLY A 67 -21.02 -25.77 -15.28
C GLY A 67 -21.39 -24.70 -16.33
N LEU A 68 -20.42 -24.07 -17.00
CA LEU A 68 -20.68 -22.93 -17.88
C LEU A 68 -21.52 -23.32 -19.12
N LYS A 69 -22.72 -22.76 -19.22
CA LYS A 69 -23.35 -22.50 -20.52
C LYS A 69 -22.68 -21.28 -21.15
N PRO A 70 -22.39 -21.25 -22.47
CA PRO A 70 -21.72 -20.12 -23.12
C PRO A 70 -22.46 -18.80 -22.83
N GLY A 71 -21.75 -17.83 -22.23
CA GLY A 71 -22.23 -16.45 -22.08
C GLY A 71 -22.77 -16.03 -20.70
N LEU A 72 -22.87 -16.91 -19.70
CA LEU A 72 -23.29 -16.53 -18.33
C LEU A 72 -22.29 -17.01 -17.27
N LEU A 73 -21.51 -16.08 -16.71
CA LEU A 73 -20.78 -16.35 -15.47
C LEU A 73 -21.77 -16.35 -14.30
N PRO A 74 -21.82 -17.41 -13.47
CA PRO A 74 -22.67 -17.40 -12.28
C PRO A 74 -22.22 -16.26 -11.35
N PRO A 75 -23.15 -15.59 -10.66
CA PRO A 75 -22.78 -14.55 -9.70
C PRO A 75 -21.96 -15.16 -8.56
N LYS A 76 -20.94 -14.42 -8.11
CA LYS A 76 -20.13 -14.79 -6.95
C LYS A 76 -21.02 -14.83 -5.70
N PRO A 77 -20.97 -15.90 -4.88
CA PRO A 77 -21.73 -15.97 -3.64
C PRO A 77 -21.43 -14.79 -2.73
N PHE A 78 -22.49 -14.21 -2.14
CA PHE A 78 -22.36 -13.04 -1.27
C PHE A 78 -21.44 -13.31 -0.07
N GLU A 79 -21.57 -14.47 0.57
CA GLU A 79 -20.74 -14.91 1.71
C GLU A 79 -19.25 -14.86 1.38
N MET A 80 -18.91 -15.27 0.16
CA MET A 80 -17.54 -15.28 -0.32
C MET A 80 -17.02 -13.86 -0.57
N ALA A 81 -17.87 -12.95 -1.04
CA ALA A 81 -17.53 -11.54 -1.15
C ALA A 81 -17.28 -10.93 0.24
N VAL A 82 -18.11 -11.24 1.22
CA VAL A 82 -17.93 -10.80 2.62
C VAL A 82 -16.61 -11.32 3.18
N LEU A 83 -16.32 -12.61 3.00
CA LEU A 83 -15.09 -13.24 3.50
C LEU A 83 -13.83 -12.59 2.94
N LEU A 84 -13.78 -12.31 1.63
CA LEU A 84 -12.63 -11.64 1.00
C LEU A 84 -12.48 -10.19 1.46
N ASN A 85 -13.57 -9.46 1.59
CA ASN A 85 -13.52 -8.10 2.11
C ASN A 85 -13.01 -8.08 3.55
N LEU A 86 -13.47 -9.01 4.40
CA LEU A 86 -12.97 -9.17 5.76
C LEU A 86 -11.47 -9.49 5.77
N ALA A 87 -11.01 -10.40 4.90
CA ALA A 87 -9.59 -10.71 4.75
C ALA A 87 -8.76 -9.49 4.36
N ASN A 88 -9.27 -8.67 3.43
CA ASN A 88 -8.61 -7.42 3.02
C ASN A 88 -8.55 -6.40 4.16
N PHE A 89 -9.64 -6.19 4.90
CA PHE A 89 -9.64 -5.31 6.08
C PHE A 89 -8.64 -5.76 7.13
N LEU A 90 -8.58 -7.07 7.40
CA LEU A 90 -7.64 -7.63 8.35
C LEU A 90 -6.19 -7.48 7.91
N MET A 91 -5.91 -7.67 6.62
CA MET A 91 -4.60 -7.45 6.02
C MET A 91 -4.16 -5.97 6.12
N LEU A 92 -5.08 -5.03 5.90
CA LEU A 92 -4.82 -3.60 6.08
C LEU A 92 -4.53 -3.26 7.56
N LEU A 93 -5.33 -3.79 8.48
CA LEU A 93 -5.14 -3.58 9.91
C LEU A 93 -3.81 -4.17 10.39
N ALA A 94 -3.47 -5.37 9.94
CA ALA A 94 -2.18 -6.01 10.18
C ALA A 94 -1.03 -5.14 9.68
N GLY A 95 -1.10 -4.66 8.43
CA GLY A 95 -0.10 -3.79 7.84
C GLY A 95 0.11 -2.50 8.63
N VAL A 96 -0.97 -1.85 9.07
CA VAL A 96 -0.89 -0.65 9.91
C VAL A 96 -0.31 -0.95 11.28
N SER A 97 -0.73 -2.04 11.92
CA SER A 97 -0.20 -2.47 13.23
C SER A 97 1.31 -2.72 13.15
N ILE A 98 1.77 -3.44 12.13
CA ILE A 98 3.20 -3.71 11.91
C ILE A 98 3.95 -2.42 11.61
N ALA A 99 3.41 -1.55 10.74
CA ALA A 99 4.04 -0.28 10.39
C ALA A 99 4.21 0.63 11.62
N VAL A 100 3.20 0.75 12.48
CA VAL A 100 3.28 1.57 13.70
C VAL A 100 4.34 1.02 14.67
N ALA A 101 4.36 -0.30 14.88
CA ALA A 101 5.38 -0.93 15.72
C ALA A 101 6.80 -0.70 15.14
N TRP A 102 6.95 -0.82 13.82
CA TRP A 102 8.21 -0.58 13.12
C TRP A 102 8.69 0.86 13.26
N HIS A 103 7.81 1.85 13.05
CA HIS A 103 8.16 3.26 13.19
C HIS A 103 8.57 3.62 14.62
N ARG A 104 7.90 3.05 15.64
CA ARG A 104 8.28 3.26 17.05
C ARG A 104 9.62 2.63 17.39
N LEU A 105 9.89 1.43 16.89
CA LEU A 105 11.20 0.80 17.04
C LEU A 105 12.30 1.66 16.40
N MET A 106 12.13 2.09 15.16
CA MET A 106 13.18 2.83 14.44
C MET A 106 13.45 4.24 14.99
N ILE A 107 12.45 4.91 15.56
CA ILE A 107 12.57 6.32 15.99
C ILE A 107 12.77 6.44 17.50
N LEU A 108 12.08 5.61 18.30
CA LEU A 108 12.10 5.67 19.76
C LEU A 108 12.91 4.54 20.40
N ASP A 109 13.47 3.63 19.59
CA ASP A 109 14.11 2.38 20.04
C ASP A 109 13.21 1.53 20.97
N GLU A 110 11.89 1.67 20.78
CA GLU A 110 10.91 0.97 21.59
C GLU A 110 10.66 -0.43 21.03
N ARG A 111 11.07 -1.45 21.79
CA ARG A 111 10.89 -2.84 21.37
C ARG A 111 9.41 -3.18 21.20
N PRO A 112 9.02 -3.83 20.09
CA PRO A 112 7.64 -4.23 19.88
C PRO A 112 7.23 -5.25 20.95
N GLY A 113 6.09 -4.98 21.59
CA GLY A 113 5.43 -5.92 22.48
C GLY A 113 4.83 -7.12 21.71
N LEU A 114 3.82 -7.76 22.30
CA LEU A 114 3.09 -8.82 21.61
C LEU A 114 2.47 -8.29 20.30
N SER A 115 2.54 -9.08 19.23
CA SER A 115 1.97 -8.75 17.92
C SER A 115 0.49 -8.40 18.06
N GLY A 116 0.08 -7.22 17.55
CA GLY A 116 -1.28 -6.69 17.67
C GLY A 116 -1.61 -5.94 18.97
N SER A 117 -0.71 -5.89 19.95
CA SER A 117 -0.95 -5.16 21.21
C SER A 117 -1.20 -3.65 21.02
N ASN A 118 -0.73 -3.08 19.90
CA ASN A 118 -0.90 -1.67 19.58
C ASN A 118 -2.26 -1.30 18.96
N VAL A 119 -3.13 -2.26 18.62
CA VAL A 119 -4.45 -2.00 18.00
C VAL A 119 -5.34 -1.11 18.87
N ALA A 120 -5.26 -1.27 20.19
CA ALA A 120 -6.01 -0.46 21.14
C ALA A 120 -5.37 0.93 21.42
N THR A 121 -4.22 1.25 20.81
CA THR A 121 -3.49 2.49 21.12
C THR A 121 -3.97 3.67 20.27
N LYS A 122 -3.98 4.87 20.89
CA LYS A 122 -4.32 6.12 20.19
C LYS A 122 -3.38 6.41 19.01
N ASN A 123 -2.13 5.98 19.09
CA ASN A 123 -1.12 6.23 18.05
C ASN A 123 -1.42 5.45 16.77
N LEU A 124 -1.93 4.21 16.90
CA LEU A 124 -2.40 3.46 15.75
C LEU A 124 -3.57 4.15 15.05
N TRP A 125 -4.57 4.61 15.79
CA TRP A 125 -5.72 5.29 15.18
C TRP A 125 -5.36 6.65 14.57
N ARG A 126 -4.42 7.40 15.17
CA ARG A 126 -3.84 8.60 14.56
C ARG A 126 -3.15 8.29 13.23
N TYR A 127 -2.40 7.18 13.19
CA TYR A 127 -1.78 6.69 11.96
C TYR A 127 -2.84 6.33 10.91
N VAL A 128 -3.89 5.59 11.29
CA VAL A 128 -5.00 5.21 10.40
C VAL A 128 -5.67 6.45 9.80
N VAL A 129 -6.03 7.43 10.62
CA VAL A 129 -6.67 8.67 10.15
C VAL A 129 -5.77 9.41 9.16
N MET A 130 -4.47 9.49 9.45
CA MET A 130 -3.51 10.13 8.53
C MET A 130 -3.34 9.32 7.24
N ALA A 131 -3.24 7.99 7.32
CA ALA A 131 -3.19 7.13 6.15
C ALA A 131 -4.43 7.27 5.26
N ILE A 132 -5.62 7.37 5.85
CA ILE A 132 -6.88 7.65 5.14
C ILE A 132 -6.82 9.04 4.49
N ALA A 133 -6.36 10.08 5.19
CA ALA A 133 -6.24 11.42 4.62
C ALA A 133 -5.27 11.45 3.41
N LEU A 134 -4.14 10.75 3.50
CA LEU A 134 -3.22 10.60 2.36
C LEU A 134 -3.83 9.80 1.22
N PHE A 135 -4.51 8.69 1.54
CA PHE A 135 -5.22 7.88 0.56
C PHE A 135 -6.27 8.72 -0.18
N LEU A 136 -7.09 9.51 0.53
CA LEU A 136 -8.09 10.39 -0.08
C LEU A 136 -7.44 11.44 -0.99
N THR A 137 -6.26 11.94 -0.64
CA THR A 137 -5.52 12.89 -1.48
C THR A 137 -5.13 12.29 -2.83
N LEU A 138 -4.81 10.98 -2.86
CA LEU A 138 -4.52 10.25 -4.10
C LEU A 138 -5.80 9.80 -4.81
N PHE A 139 -6.79 9.32 -4.06
CA PHE A 139 -7.97 8.62 -4.57
C PHE A 139 -9.03 9.58 -5.12
N LEU A 140 -9.28 10.70 -4.43
CA LEU A 140 -10.36 11.64 -4.78
C LEU A 140 -10.20 12.23 -6.20
N PRO A 141 -9.01 12.69 -6.63
CA PRO A 141 -8.83 13.18 -8.00
C PRO A 141 -9.07 12.10 -9.06
N VAL A 142 -8.61 10.87 -8.79
CA VAL A 142 -8.80 9.73 -9.70
C VAL A 142 -10.28 9.38 -9.84
N VAL A 143 -11.01 9.30 -8.73
CA VAL A 143 -12.47 9.04 -8.76
C VAL A 143 -13.23 10.15 -9.46
N ALA A 144 -12.88 11.42 -9.21
CA ALA A 144 -13.52 12.56 -9.85
C ALA A 144 -13.37 12.53 -11.38
N ILE A 145 -12.25 12.00 -11.89
CA ILE A 145 -12.01 11.82 -13.33
C ILE A 145 -12.70 10.54 -13.85
N MET A 146 -12.68 9.47 -13.05
CA MET A 146 -13.23 8.16 -13.42
C MET A 146 -14.76 8.13 -13.50
N LEU A 147 -15.47 8.89 -12.64
CA LEU A 147 -16.93 8.91 -12.63
C LEU A 147 -17.53 9.40 -13.97
N PRO A 148 -17.12 10.57 -14.51
CA PRO A 148 -17.53 10.99 -15.86
C PRO A 148 -17.03 10.02 -16.93
N ALA A 149 -15.78 9.54 -16.80
CA ALA A 149 -15.21 8.59 -17.75
C ALA A 149 -16.08 7.35 -17.91
N PHE A 150 -16.54 6.76 -16.80
CA PHE A 150 -17.38 5.57 -16.83
C PHE A 150 -18.68 5.81 -17.61
N TYR A 151 -19.30 6.98 -17.45
CA TYR A 151 -20.50 7.35 -18.20
C TYR A 151 -20.24 7.43 -19.72
N PHE A 152 -19.09 7.97 -20.15
CA PHE A 152 -18.74 8.10 -21.57
C PHE A 152 -18.13 6.82 -22.18
N LEU A 153 -17.47 5.99 -21.39
CA LEU A 153 -16.71 4.83 -21.86
C LEU A 153 -17.57 3.56 -21.93
N PHE A 154 -18.54 3.41 -21.04
CA PHE A 154 -19.39 2.21 -20.96
C PHE A 154 -20.14 1.90 -22.26
N PRO A 155 -20.71 2.88 -22.99
CA PRO A 155 -21.34 2.63 -24.29
C PRO A 155 -20.35 2.16 -25.38
N ALA A 156 -19.12 2.68 -25.36
CA ALA A 156 -18.08 2.32 -26.32
C ALA A 156 -17.53 0.90 -26.07
N LEU A 157 -17.33 0.52 -24.79
CA LEU A 157 -16.94 -0.84 -24.39
C LEU A 157 -18.04 -1.88 -24.65
N ALA A 158 -19.32 -1.48 -24.63
CA ALA A 158 -20.44 -2.33 -25.01
C ALA A 158 -20.57 -2.54 -26.54
N GLY A 159 -19.58 -2.11 -27.33
CA GLY A 159 -19.55 -2.28 -28.78
C GLY A 159 -20.56 -1.41 -29.53
N ARG A 160 -21.16 -0.40 -28.87
CA ARG A 160 -22.22 0.44 -29.46
C ARG A 160 -21.69 1.65 -30.20
N THR A 161 -20.43 2.06 -29.97
CA THR A 161 -19.79 3.23 -30.59
C THR A 161 -18.29 3.04 -30.76
N SER A 162 -17.70 3.69 -31.76
CA SER A 162 -16.23 3.82 -31.91
C SER A 162 -15.64 4.62 -30.73
N LEU A 163 -14.36 4.38 -30.40
CA LEU A 163 -13.66 5.14 -29.35
C LEU A 163 -13.84 6.64 -29.55
N ALA A 164 -14.46 7.30 -28.57
CA ALA A 164 -14.75 8.73 -28.65
C ALA A 164 -13.44 9.55 -28.75
N PRO A 165 -13.42 10.66 -29.50
CA PRO A 165 -12.22 11.52 -29.63
C PRO A 165 -11.64 12.02 -28.30
N GLY A 166 -12.41 11.95 -27.20
CA GLY A 166 -11.98 12.31 -25.84
C GLY A 166 -11.24 11.22 -25.04
N PHE A 167 -11.06 10.01 -25.59
CA PHE A 167 -10.46 8.90 -24.84
C PHE A 167 -8.98 9.10 -24.48
N LEU A 168 -8.17 9.55 -25.45
CA LEU A 168 -6.74 9.79 -25.23
C LEU A 168 -6.50 10.95 -24.24
N PRO A 169 -7.17 12.12 -24.36
CA PRO A 169 -7.12 13.16 -23.34
C PRO A 169 -7.50 12.67 -21.93
N LEU A 170 -8.51 11.79 -21.83
CA LEU A 170 -8.93 11.22 -20.56
C LEU A 170 -7.84 10.36 -19.92
N ILE A 171 -7.19 9.47 -20.69
CA ILE A 171 -6.06 8.67 -20.19
C ILE A 171 -4.95 9.60 -19.68
N LEU A 172 -4.61 10.65 -20.44
CA LEU A 172 -3.59 11.61 -20.03
C LEU A 172 -3.97 12.33 -18.74
N MET A 173 -5.24 12.73 -18.57
CA MET A 173 -5.72 13.35 -17.32
C MET A 173 -5.60 12.40 -16.13
N ILE A 174 -5.97 11.13 -16.29
CA ILE A 174 -5.83 10.11 -15.24
C ILE A 174 -4.35 9.93 -14.87
N LEU A 175 -3.48 9.83 -15.87
CA LEU A 175 -2.04 9.69 -15.66
C LEU A 175 -1.46 10.89 -14.93
N VAL A 176 -1.81 12.11 -15.33
CA VAL A 176 -1.36 13.35 -14.67
C VAL A 176 -1.86 13.41 -13.23
N ALA A 177 -3.14 13.13 -12.99
CA ALA A 177 -3.70 13.09 -11.64
C ALA A 177 -3.00 12.06 -10.75
N TYR A 178 -2.70 10.88 -11.30
CA TYR A 178 -1.97 9.82 -10.59
C TYR A 178 -0.52 10.24 -10.27
N VAL A 179 0.20 10.84 -11.23
CA VAL A 179 1.57 11.32 -11.02
C VAL A 179 1.61 12.43 -9.97
N VAL A 180 0.70 13.41 -10.06
CA VAL A 180 0.60 14.51 -9.09
C VAL A 180 0.22 13.98 -7.71
N GLY A 181 -0.81 13.14 -7.61
CA GLY A 181 -1.24 12.54 -6.36
C GLY A 181 -0.14 11.70 -5.71
N THR A 182 0.63 10.95 -6.51
CA THR A 182 1.79 10.20 -6.03
C THR A 182 2.87 11.16 -5.51
N ALA A 183 3.24 12.19 -6.27
CA ALA A 183 4.25 13.18 -5.84
C ALA A 183 3.85 13.90 -4.54
N VAL A 184 2.57 14.21 -4.37
CA VAL A 184 2.03 14.80 -3.12
C VAL A 184 2.12 13.79 -1.98
N THR A 185 1.65 12.56 -2.19
CA THR A 185 1.65 11.50 -1.18
C THR A 185 3.07 11.20 -0.72
N LEU A 186 4.02 11.02 -1.65
CA LEU A 186 5.44 10.79 -1.38
C LEU A 186 6.06 11.82 -0.45
N ARG A 187 5.65 13.08 -0.55
CA ARG A 187 6.14 14.15 0.31
C ARG A 187 5.49 14.14 1.68
N LEU A 188 4.22 13.78 1.74
CA LEU A 188 3.46 13.78 2.98
C LEU A 188 3.56 12.48 3.77
N THR A 189 4.18 11.43 3.22
CA THR A 189 4.39 10.15 3.93
C THR A 189 5.13 10.32 5.25
N LEU A 190 5.97 11.34 5.44
CA LEU A 190 6.65 11.65 6.71
C LEU A 190 5.67 11.97 7.87
N LEU A 191 4.40 12.30 7.56
CA LEU A 191 3.38 12.46 8.59
C LEU A 191 3.00 11.12 9.22
N LEU A 192 3.10 10.00 8.49
CA LEU A 192 2.78 8.66 8.99
C LEU A 192 3.67 8.25 10.18
N PRO A 193 5.01 8.24 10.08
CA PRO A 193 5.88 7.94 11.23
C PRO A 193 5.68 8.94 12.38
N ALA A 194 5.48 10.22 12.09
CA ALA A 194 5.18 11.22 13.13
C ALA A 194 3.92 10.86 13.94
N ARG A 195 2.83 10.44 13.27
CA ARG A 195 1.62 9.99 13.97
C ARG A 195 1.80 8.65 14.70
N ALA A 196 2.67 7.76 14.21
CA ALA A 196 2.99 6.50 14.89
C ALA A 196 3.71 6.71 16.23
N ILE A 197 4.60 7.70 16.30
CA ILE A 197 5.33 8.04 17.54
C ILE A 197 4.54 8.98 18.46
N GLY A 198 3.44 9.55 17.96
CA GLY A 198 2.58 10.46 18.72
C GLY A 198 2.94 11.94 18.58
N ASP A 199 3.86 12.28 17.68
CA ASP A 199 4.19 13.67 17.32
C ASP A 199 3.02 14.27 16.54
N THR A 200 2.36 15.26 17.16
CA THR A 200 1.26 15.99 16.54
C THR A 200 1.63 17.34 15.95
N ASP A 201 2.85 17.80 16.23
CA ASP A 201 3.30 19.15 15.94
C ASP A 201 3.70 19.30 14.47
N LEU A 202 4.12 18.19 13.84
CA LEU A 202 4.44 18.17 12.42
C LEU A 202 3.19 18.36 11.55
N THR A 203 3.09 19.54 10.95
CA THR A 203 1.99 19.91 10.04
C THR A 203 2.28 19.56 8.57
N PHE A 204 1.24 19.56 7.73
CA PHE A 204 1.37 19.40 6.27
C PHE A 204 2.31 20.42 5.64
N LYS A 205 2.17 21.70 6.03
CA LYS A 205 3.00 22.80 5.50
C LYS A 205 4.48 22.61 5.84
N GLN A 206 4.78 22.27 7.09
CA GLN A 206 6.16 22.00 7.53
C GLN A 206 6.74 20.78 6.80
N THR A 207 5.97 19.70 6.68
CA THR A 207 6.39 18.49 5.96
C THR A 207 6.67 18.78 4.49
N TRP A 208 5.82 19.58 3.85
CA TRP A 208 6.03 20.02 2.48
C TRP A 208 7.33 20.81 2.35
N ASN A 209 7.59 21.76 3.25
CA ASN A 209 8.82 22.54 3.21
C ASN A 209 10.07 21.67 3.45
N ARG A 210 10.01 20.72 4.40
CA ARG A 210 11.10 19.78 4.70
C ARG A 210 11.46 18.86 3.53
N THR A 211 10.47 18.45 2.73
CA THR A 211 10.68 17.56 1.57
C THR A 211 10.95 18.29 0.26
N ARG A 212 10.99 19.64 0.26
CA ARG A 212 11.21 20.43 -0.94
C ARG A 212 12.59 20.11 -1.53
N GLY A 213 12.64 19.84 -2.84
CA GLY A 213 13.88 19.49 -3.55
C GLY A 213 14.34 18.03 -3.39
N ASN A 214 13.62 17.21 -2.62
CA ASN A 214 13.97 15.79 -2.39
C ASN A 214 13.02 14.78 -3.06
N ILE A 215 12.05 15.23 -3.87
CA ILE A 215 11.01 14.36 -4.48
C ILE A 215 11.63 13.18 -5.24
N TRP A 216 12.63 13.44 -6.09
CA TRP A 216 13.27 12.40 -6.89
C TRP A 216 13.97 11.35 -6.02
N ARG A 217 14.60 11.79 -4.92
CA ARG A 217 15.27 10.90 -3.96
C ARG A 217 14.28 10.06 -3.18
N LEU A 218 13.14 10.64 -2.80
CA LEU A 218 12.05 9.91 -2.14
C LEU A 218 11.43 8.88 -3.09
N PHE A 219 11.17 9.25 -4.35
CA PHE A 219 10.64 8.34 -5.36
C PHE A 219 11.55 7.13 -5.57
N TRP A 220 12.83 7.36 -5.87
CA TRP A 220 13.78 6.26 -6.05
C TRP A 220 14.05 5.49 -4.77
N GLY A 221 13.97 6.13 -3.61
CA GLY A 221 14.13 5.47 -2.31
C GLY A 221 13.05 4.42 -2.11
N ILE A 222 11.79 4.79 -2.40
CA ILE A 222 10.66 3.84 -2.37
C ILE A 222 10.81 2.77 -3.45
N ALA A 223 11.17 3.15 -4.67
CA ALA A 223 11.34 2.18 -5.76
C ALA A 223 12.39 1.12 -5.42
N VAL A 224 13.57 1.52 -4.94
CA VAL A 224 14.69 0.63 -4.58
C VAL A 224 14.40 -0.20 -3.34
N THR A 225 13.55 0.27 -2.42
CA THR A 225 13.17 -0.50 -1.21
C THR A 225 11.95 -1.39 -1.41
N THR A 226 11.12 -1.13 -2.43
CA THR A 226 9.87 -1.86 -2.67
C THR A 226 9.98 -2.89 -3.80
N ILE A 227 10.64 -2.52 -4.92
CA ILE A 227 10.70 -3.37 -6.11
C ILE A 227 11.47 -4.67 -5.85
N PRO A 228 12.67 -4.68 -5.23
CA PRO A 228 13.41 -5.92 -5.05
C PRO A 228 12.69 -6.95 -4.17
N PRO A 229 12.14 -6.60 -2.99
CA PRO A 229 11.35 -7.55 -2.20
C PRO A 229 10.13 -8.08 -2.95
N LEU A 230 9.45 -7.23 -3.73
CA LEU A 230 8.30 -7.63 -4.54
C LEU A 230 8.69 -8.65 -5.61
N LEU A 231 9.80 -8.41 -6.32
CA LEU A 231 10.30 -9.35 -7.34
C LEU A 231 10.71 -10.69 -6.72
N ILE A 232 11.40 -10.66 -5.57
CA ILE A 232 11.76 -11.89 -4.84
C ILE A 232 10.51 -12.67 -4.44
N ALA A 233 9.49 -12.00 -3.90
CA ALA A 233 8.23 -12.62 -3.52
C ALA A 233 7.50 -13.22 -4.74
N GLN A 234 7.46 -12.51 -5.87
CA GLN A 234 6.85 -13.00 -7.11
C GLN A 234 7.59 -14.20 -7.69
N ILE A 235 8.92 -14.17 -7.72
CA ILE A 235 9.74 -15.29 -8.19
C ILE A 235 9.51 -16.50 -7.29
N GLY A 236 9.56 -16.32 -5.96
CA GLY A 236 9.29 -17.39 -5.00
C GLY A 236 7.88 -17.99 -5.15
N PHE A 237 6.88 -17.17 -5.40
CA PHE A 237 5.53 -17.64 -5.67
C PHE A 237 5.45 -18.49 -6.95
N LEU A 238 6.08 -18.02 -8.04
CA LEU A 238 6.11 -18.75 -9.30
C LEU A 238 6.87 -20.09 -9.20
N THR A 239 7.94 -20.17 -8.41
CA THR A 239 8.69 -21.41 -8.22
C THR A 239 7.91 -22.43 -7.38
N ILE A 240 7.19 -21.99 -6.34
CA ILE A 240 6.34 -22.87 -5.52
C ILE A 240 5.19 -23.46 -6.35
N ILE A 241 4.54 -22.64 -7.18
CA ILE A 241 3.43 -23.11 -8.03
C ILE A 241 3.90 -23.99 -9.19
N ARG A 242 5.10 -23.74 -9.74
CA ARG A 242 5.69 -24.57 -10.79
C ARG A 242 6.33 -25.86 -10.27
N ALA A 243 6.34 -26.12 -8.97
CA ALA A 243 6.85 -27.38 -8.44
C ALA A 243 6.07 -28.54 -9.12
N PRO A 244 6.74 -29.41 -9.90
CA PRO A 244 6.05 -30.44 -10.66
C PRO A 244 5.33 -31.38 -9.70
N SER A 245 4.05 -31.66 -9.99
CA SER A 245 3.32 -32.73 -9.33
C SER A 245 4.12 -34.03 -9.51
N PRO A 246 4.42 -34.78 -8.43
CA PRO A 246 5.20 -36.02 -8.49
C PRO A 246 4.53 -37.15 -9.29
N GLU A 247 3.37 -36.90 -9.93
CA GLU A 247 2.58 -37.91 -10.65
C GLU A 247 3.01 -38.15 -12.10
N LEU A 248 4.02 -37.45 -12.62
CA LEU A 248 4.49 -37.61 -14.01
C LEU A 248 5.81 -38.39 -14.17
N CYS A 249 6.40 -38.93 -13.09
CA CYS A 249 7.63 -39.74 -13.14
C CYS A 249 7.40 -41.26 -12.96
N GLY A 250 6.16 -41.74 -13.08
CA GLY A 250 5.84 -43.15 -12.85
C GLY A 250 4.85 -43.74 -13.85
N ARG A 251 5.21 -43.75 -15.14
CA ARG A 251 4.74 -44.74 -16.12
C ARG A 251 5.81 -45.02 -17.16
#